data_AF-A0A418QMP9-F1
#
_entry.id   AF-A0A418QMP9-F1
#
_cell.length_a   1.000
_cell.length_b   1.000
_cell.length_c   1.000
_cell.angle_alpha   90.00
_cell.angle_beta   90.00
_cell.angle_gamma   90.00
#
_symmetry.space_group_name_H-M   'P 1'
#
loop_
_entity.id
_entity.type
_entity.pdbx_description
1 polymer ?
#
loop_
_entity_poly.entity_id
_entity_poly.type
_entity_poly.pdbx_seq_one_letter_code
_entity_poly.pdbx_strand_id
1 'polypeptide(L)'
;MSSFWGVVQYLTVPYYAANAGVTMKVLKEQAVLGVSLSDILYTERGQAAVYYTNQDFSFKRRGDSRILRFSFTYKLGDASIAKKKARENASKSELERAQ
;
A
#
# COMPACT_ATOMS: atom_id res chain seq x y z
N MET A 1 -14.93 50.15 -3.47
CA MET A 1 -14.71 48.69 -3.49
C MET A 1 -13.30 48.43 -2.94
N SER A 2 -13.18 48.13 -1.65
CA SER A 2 -11.88 47.81 -1.04
C SER A 2 -11.64 46.30 -1.16
N SER A 3 -10.72 45.93 -2.05
CA SER A 3 -10.31 44.55 -2.29
C SER A 3 -9.61 43.98 -1.05
N PHE A 4 -10.26 43.04 -0.36
CA PHE A 4 -9.70 42.36 0.81
C PHE A 4 -8.84 41.18 0.32
N TRP A 5 -7.55 41.43 0.08
CA TRP A 5 -6.57 40.35 -0.12
C TRP A 5 -6.04 39.90 1.24
N GLY A 6 -6.80 39.03 1.92
CA GLY A 6 -6.33 38.38 3.15
C GLY A 6 -5.30 37.30 2.80
N VAL A 7 -4.04 37.50 3.20
CA VAL A 7 -3.00 36.46 3.09
C VAL A 7 -3.30 35.40 4.15
N VAL A 8 -3.65 34.19 3.72
CA VAL A 8 -3.81 33.04 4.62
C VAL A 8 -2.45 32.35 4.73
N GLN A 9 -1.84 32.38 5.92
CA GLN A 9 -0.59 31.68 6.16
C GLN A 9 -0.87 30.31 6.77
N TYR A 10 -0.56 29.25 6.00
CA TYR A 10 -0.60 27.86 6.48
C TYR A 10 0.78 27.47 6.99
N LEU A 11 0.90 27.24 8.30
CA LEU A 11 2.11 26.65 8.88
C LEU A 11 1.81 25.18 9.23
N THR A 12 2.47 24.26 8.51
CA THR A 12 2.41 22.83 8.78
C THR A 12 3.76 22.37 9.33
N VAL A 13 3.74 21.51 10.35
CA VAL A 13 4.96 20.86 10.84
C VAL A 13 5.40 19.76 9.86
N PRO A 14 6.71 19.58 9.63
CA PRO A 14 7.19 18.56 8.72
C PRO A 14 6.80 17.16 9.19
N TYR A 15 6.41 16.32 8.24
CA TYR A 15 5.88 14.98 8.45
C TYR A 15 6.93 13.92 8.11
N TYR A 16 7.17 12.98 9.03
CA TYR A 16 8.07 11.86 8.81
C TYR A 16 7.44 10.57 9.35
N ALA A 17 7.64 9.47 8.64
CA ALA A 17 7.22 8.15 9.06
C ALA A 17 8.30 7.12 8.70
N ALA A 18 8.61 6.23 9.64
CA ALA A 18 9.50 5.11 9.42
C ALA A 18 8.70 3.81 9.52
N ASN A 19 8.76 3.00 8.46
CA ASN A 19 8.04 1.74 8.37
C ASN A 19 9.05 0.61 8.12
N ALA A 20 8.82 -0.56 8.71
CA ALA A 20 9.64 -1.75 8.44
C ALA A 20 8.76 -2.99 8.36
N GLY A 21 9.24 -3.99 7.63
CA GLY A 21 8.60 -5.29 7.58
C GLY A 21 9.54 -6.37 7.09
N VAL A 22 9.26 -7.61 7.49
CA VAL A 22 9.97 -8.80 7.06
C VAL A 22 8.96 -9.80 6.51
N THR A 23 9.36 -10.51 5.46
CA THR A 23 8.58 -11.62 4.91
C THR A 23 9.47 -12.84 4.79
N MET A 24 8.92 -14.00 5.11
CA MET A 24 9.63 -15.27 5.08
C MET A 24 8.80 -16.28 4.28
N LYS A 25 9.43 -16.92 3.30
CA LYS A 25 8.86 -18.08 2.63
C LYS A 25 8.95 -19.29 3.56
N VAL A 26 7.85 -20.01 3.74
CA VAL A 26 7.76 -21.23 4.54
C VAL A 26 7.04 -22.32 3.76
N LEU A 27 6.98 -23.54 4.31
CA LEU A 27 6.32 -24.70 3.68
C LEU A 27 6.79 -24.96 2.24
N LYS A 28 8.11 -25.09 2.02
CA LYS A 28 8.71 -25.31 0.68
C LYS A 28 8.23 -24.27 -0.36
N GLU A 29 8.22 -23.00 0.03
CA GLU A 29 7.75 -21.86 -0.78
C GLU A 29 6.27 -21.87 -1.16
N GLN A 30 5.47 -22.74 -0.54
CA GLN A 30 4.02 -22.78 -0.72
C GLN A 30 3.31 -21.77 0.17
N ALA A 31 3.96 -21.26 1.22
CA ALA A 31 3.40 -20.21 2.05
C ALA A 31 4.38 -19.06 2.30
N VAL A 32 3.84 -17.90 2.63
CA VAL A 32 4.59 -16.70 3.01
C VAL A 32 4.00 -16.16 4.30
N LEU A 33 4.86 -15.96 5.29
CA LEU A 33 4.54 -15.24 6.52
C LEU A 33 5.12 -13.83 6.41
N GLY A 34 4.33 -12.83 6.78
CA GLY A 34 4.76 -11.44 6.80
C GLY A 34 4.44 -10.78 8.13
N VAL A 35 5.38 -9.95 8.60
CA VAL A 35 5.17 -9.05 9.74
C VAL A 35 5.63 -7.67 9.32
N SER A 36 4.80 -6.65 9.51
CA SER A 36 5.18 -5.26 9.26
C SER A 36 4.69 -4.33 10.36
N LEU A 37 5.48 -3.30 10.64
CA LEU A 37 5.18 -2.24 11.58
C LEU A 37 5.23 -0.90 10.85
N SER A 38 4.11 -0.17 10.91
CA SER A 38 4.01 1.21 10.43
C SER A 38 4.28 2.19 11.56
N ASP A 39 4.88 3.33 11.22
CA ASP A 39 5.21 4.43 12.13
C ASP A 39 5.95 3.97 13.41
N ILE A 40 7.10 3.32 13.20
CA ILE A 40 7.96 2.78 14.28
C ILE A 40 8.30 3.89 15.28
N LEU A 41 8.62 5.08 14.80
CA LEU A 41 9.06 6.21 15.61
C LEU A 41 7.91 7.01 16.25
N TYR A 42 6.64 6.71 15.92
CA TYR A 42 5.46 7.44 16.39
C TYR A 42 5.51 8.95 16.09
N THR A 43 6.01 9.26 14.90
CA THR A 43 6.28 10.62 14.44
C THR A 43 5.17 11.15 13.52
N GLU A 44 4.18 10.32 13.21
CA GLU A 44 3.06 10.70 12.34
C GLU A 44 2.04 11.61 13.06
N ARG A 45 2.45 12.84 13.39
CA ARG A 45 1.62 13.82 14.10
C ARG A 45 1.42 15.05 13.22
N GLY A 46 0.17 15.31 12.85
CA GLY A 46 -0.18 16.49 12.06
C GLY A 46 -0.58 17.66 12.97
N GLN A 47 0.14 18.77 12.87
CA GLN A 47 -0.28 20.05 13.41
C GLN A 47 -0.36 21.08 12.29
N ALA A 48 -1.49 21.79 12.24
CA ALA A 48 -1.70 22.88 11.32
C ALA A 48 -2.15 24.11 12.09
N ALA A 49 -1.52 25.25 11.82
CA ALA A 49 -1.97 26.55 12.26
C ALA A 49 -2.39 27.37 11.03
N VAL A 50 -3.54 28.01 11.13
CA VAL A 50 -4.11 28.88 10.09
C VAL A 50 -4.33 30.25 10.70
N TYR A 51 -3.62 31.24 10.17
CA TYR A 51 -3.73 32.62 10.60
C TYR A 51 -4.58 33.39 9.58
N TYR A 52 -5.69 33.94 10.04
CA TYR A 52 -6.47 34.94 9.31
C TYR A 52 -6.28 36.31 9.95
N THR A 53 -6.50 37.38 9.18
CA THR A 53 -6.32 38.78 9.64
C THR A 53 -7.02 39.11 10.96
N ASN A 54 -8.11 38.40 11.29
CA ASN A 54 -8.95 38.69 12.45
C ASN A 54 -9.17 37.47 13.36
N GLN A 55 -8.62 36.30 13.00
CA GLN A 55 -8.93 35.05 13.71
C GLN A 55 -7.84 33.99 13.52
N ASP A 56 -7.42 33.40 14.64
CA ASP A 56 -6.43 32.33 14.66
C ASP A 56 -7.11 30.98 14.88
N PHE A 57 -6.78 30.01 14.03
CA PHE A 57 -7.23 28.63 14.19
C PHE A 57 -6.03 27.70 14.30
N SER A 58 -6.11 26.74 15.24
CA SER A 58 -5.12 25.68 15.36
C SER A 58 -5.82 24.32 15.38
N PHE A 59 -5.30 23.39 14.58
CA PHE A 59 -5.82 22.03 14.48
C PHE A 59 -4.73 21.03 14.83
N LYS A 60 -5.06 20.09 15.73
CA LYS A 60 -4.21 18.97 16.08
C LYS A 60 -4.88 17.69 15.60
N ARG A 61 -4.27 17.00 14.62
CA ARG A 61 -4.74 15.70 14.13
C ARG A 61 -3.88 14.61 14.74
N ARG A 62 -4.50 13.77 15.57
CA ARG A 62 -3.91 12.55 16.11
C ARG A 62 -4.63 11.35 15.50
N GLY A 63 -4.04 10.80 14.44
CA GLY A 63 -4.51 9.53 13.86
C GLY A 63 -3.81 8.35 14.54
N ASP A 64 -4.42 7.17 14.43
CA ASP A 64 -3.75 5.92 14.74
C ASP A 64 -2.78 5.60 13.60
N SER A 65 -1.50 5.86 13.82
CA SER A 65 -0.44 5.70 12.82
C SER A 65 0.40 4.43 13.01
N ARG A 66 0.51 3.96 14.26
CA ARG A 66 1.30 2.77 14.60
C ARG A 66 0.47 1.51 14.41
N ILE A 67 0.70 0.83 13.31
CA ILE A 67 -0.04 -0.37 12.92
C ILE A 67 0.92 -1.55 12.83
N LEU A 68 0.68 -2.57 13.65
CA LEU A 68 1.33 -3.88 13.53
C LEU A 68 0.45 -4.80 12.67
N ARG A 69 1.00 -5.34 11.59
CA ARG A 69 0.29 -6.21 10.65
C ARG A 69 0.97 -7.57 10.58
N PHE A 70 0.15 -8.61 10.74
CA PHE A 70 0.51 -10.00 10.48
C PHE A 70 -0.19 -10.46 9.21
N SER A 71 0.54 -11.13 8.32
CA SER A 71 -0.02 -11.71 7.10
C SER A 71 0.42 -13.15 6.94
N PHE A 72 -0.52 -13.98 6.48
CA PHE A 72 -0.27 -15.35 6.07
C PHE A 72 -0.89 -15.56 4.70
N THR A 73 -0.07 -16.01 3.75
CA THR A 73 -0.49 -16.32 2.40
C THR A 73 -0.13 -17.75 2.08
N TYR A 74 -1.09 -18.58 1.70
CA TYR A 74 -0.88 -19.98 1.30
C TYR A 74 -1.34 -20.19 -0.15
N LYS A 75 -0.50 -20.86 -0.94
CA LYS A 75 -0.81 -21.22 -2.33
C LYS A 75 -1.55 -22.56 -2.34
N LEU A 76 -2.84 -22.53 -2.67
CA LEU A 76 -3.65 -23.73 -2.88
C LEU A 76 -3.44 -24.25 -4.31
N GLY A 77 -2.98 -25.49 -4.43
CA GLY A 77 -2.81 -26.18 -5.71
C GLY A 77 -1.36 -26.57 -5.99
N ASP A 78 -1.19 -27.60 -6.82
CA ASP A 78 0.11 -28.05 -7.28
C ASP A 78 0.68 -26.96 -8.22
N ALA A 79 1.81 -26.35 -7.87
CA ALA A 79 2.54 -25.48 -8.80
C ALA A 79 2.96 -26.23 -10.08
N SER A 80 2.85 -27.57 -10.04
CA SER A 80 3.09 -28.51 -11.12
C SER A 80 1.85 -28.96 -11.87
N ILE A 81 0.64 -28.40 -11.66
CA ILE A 81 -0.44 -28.58 -12.65
C ILE A 81 0.07 -27.92 -13.93
N ALA A 82 0.68 -28.76 -14.75
CA ALA A 82 1.29 -28.48 -16.02
C ALA A 82 0.44 -27.41 -16.69
N LYS A 83 1.08 -26.28 -17.09
CA LYS A 83 0.53 -25.31 -18.04
C LYS A 83 -0.48 -26.05 -18.90
N LYS A 84 -1.76 -25.88 -18.56
CA LYS A 84 -2.88 -26.70 -19.04
C LYS A 84 -2.55 -27.00 -20.48
N LYS A 85 -2.20 -28.26 -20.81
CA LYS A 85 -1.73 -28.68 -22.14
C LYS A 85 -2.43 -27.77 -23.12
N ALA A 86 -1.68 -26.87 -23.77
CA ALA A 86 -2.25 -26.01 -24.79
C ALA A 86 -3.11 -26.97 -25.61
N ARG A 87 -4.44 -26.79 -25.58
CA ARG A 87 -5.34 -27.68 -26.30
C ARG A 87 -4.77 -27.67 -27.70
N GLU A 88 -4.12 -28.77 -28.09
CA GLU A 88 -3.71 -28.94 -29.47
C GLU A 88 -5.02 -28.85 -30.22
N ASN A 89 -5.22 -27.68 -30.82
CA ASN A 89 -6.39 -27.40 -31.61
C ASN A 89 -6.47 -28.58 -32.59
N ALA A 90 -7.56 -29.33 -32.55
CA ALA A 90 -7.79 -30.46 -33.45
C ALA A 90 -7.63 -30.05 -34.93
N SER A 91 -7.66 -28.75 -35.23
CA SER A 91 -7.34 -28.15 -36.52
C SER A 91 -5.91 -28.45 -37.01
N LYS A 92 -4.92 -28.64 -36.12
CA LYS A 92 -3.52 -28.88 -36.52
C LYS A 92 -3.31 -30.29 -37.08
N SER A 93 -3.97 -31.29 -36.47
CA SER A 93 -3.96 -32.68 -36.98
C SER A 93 -4.77 -32.85 -38.27
N GLU A 94 -5.76 -32.00 -38.52
CA GLU A 94 -6.51 -32.01 -39.79
C GLU A 94 -5.75 -31.31 -40.91
N LEU A 95 -5.03 -30.22 -40.61
CA LEU A 95 -4.18 -29.52 -41.58
C LEU A 95 -3.00 -30.38 -42.07
N GLU A 96 -2.37 -31.17 -41.20
CA GLU A 96 -1.26 -32.07 -41.59
C GLU A 96 -1.72 -33.31 -42.39
N ARG A 97 -3.00 -33.67 -42.32
CA ARG A 97 -3.58 -34.73 -43.17
C ARG A 97 -4.02 -34.23 -44.55
N ALA A 98 -4.14 -32.91 -44.72
CA ALA A 98 -4.57 -32.27 -45.95
C ALA A 98 -3.42 -31.66 -46.78
N GLN A 99 -2.16 -31.87 -46.35
CA GLN A 99 -0.95 -31.51 -47.09
C GLN A 99 -0.31 -32.73 -47.76
#